data_AF-A0A832V264-F1
#
_entry.id   AF-A0A832V264-F1
#
_cell.length_a   1.000
_cell.length_b   1.000
_cell.length_c   1.000
_cell.angle_alpha   90.00
_cell.angle_beta   90.00
_cell.angle_gamma   90.00
#
_symmetry.space_group_name_H-M   'P 1'
#
loop_
_entity.id
_entity.type
_entity.pdbx_description
1 polymer ?
#
loop_
_entity_poly.entity_id
_entity_poly.type
_entity_poly.pdbx_seq_one_letter_code
_entity_poly.pdbx_strand_id
1 'polypeptide(L)'
;MILEKLKPNGLWEPAGLGLCYQRIGDYELKLIQQNTSPQAAVAKLRLSILIHGIGWTIDETNVQMIDAEHLTMQERHMKEMEFRQEVALTWPCTNPECATPLTAFDHEKAVWIFEGKNEQRLPNSDQVEMVEHWTVQITCPVCDTVVAMEPYDFGLLAGDDSLLHYQVQNGEVKYMALNRYEIIDLIDNRASDNLIIVGTFCQFTGEMLPPHVRGSVVLFNLLGEENESVQTQEGQ
;
A
#
# COMPACT_ATOMS: atom_id res chain seq x y z
N MET A 1 -15.78 -10.48 6.64
CA MET A 1 -16.60 -9.61 5.74
C MET A 1 -15.69 -8.57 5.07
N ILE A 2 -16.01 -8.00 3.89
CA ILE A 2 -15.07 -7.09 3.19
C ILE A 2 -14.74 -5.83 4.02
N LEU A 3 -15.72 -5.28 4.74
CA LEU A 3 -15.57 -4.07 5.55
C LEU A 3 -14.64 -4.26 6.75
N GLU A 4 -14.69 -5.43 7.39
CA GLU A 4 -13.81 -5.76 8.54
C GLU A 4 -12.33 -5.80 8.14
N LYS A 5 -12.05 -6.03 6.84
CA LYS A 5 -10.69 -6.08 6.30
C LYS A 5 -10.15 -4.71 5.94
N LEU A 6 -10.99 -3.67 5.84
CA LEU A 6 -10.52 -2.32 5.52
C LEU A 6 -9.64 -1.82 6.67
N LYS A 7 -8.40 -1.42 6.38
CA LYS A 7 -7.54 -0.77 7.38
C LYS A 7 -8.10 0.63 7.73
N PRO A 8 -7.71 1.24 8.86
CA PRO A 8 -8.07 2.63 9.15
C PRO A 8 -7.73 3.55 7.97
N ASN A 9 -8.62 4.48 7.65
CA ASN A 9 -8.58 5.36 6.46
C ASN A 9 -8.69 4.65 5.09
N GLY A 10 -8.76 3.32 5.06
CA GLY A 10 -8.86 2.54 3.84
C GLY A 10 -10.12 2.89 3.03
N LEU A 11 -9.96 2.93 1.72
CA LEU A 11 -11.03 3.23 0.77
C LEU A 11 -11.72 1.96 0.29
N TRP A 12 -13.04 2.04 0.13
CA TRP A 12 -13.85 0.98 -0.44
C TRP A 12 -14.77 1.53 -1.51
N GLU A 13 -14.59 1.00 -2.72
CA GLU A 13 -15.33 1.39 -3.91
C GLU A 13 -16.04 0.17 -4.49
N PRO A 14 -17.34 -0.01 -4.18
CA PRO A 14 -18.13 -1.06 -4.79
C PRO A 14 -18.17 -0.91 -6.32
N ALA A 15 -17.60 -1.90 -7.02
CA ALA A 15 -17.43 -1.85 -8.46
C ALA A 15 -18.75 -1.55 -9.19
N GLY A 16 -18.72 -0.52 -10.03
CA GLY A 16 -19.85 -0.14 -10.89
C GLY A 16 -21.01 0.56 -10.17
N LEU A 17 -20.90 0.87 -8.88
CA LEU A 17 -21.97 1.56 -8.14
C LEU A 17 -21.77 3.08 -8.06
N GLY A 18 -20.57 3.58 -8.39
CA GLY A 18 -20.29 5.02 -8.35
C GLY A 18 -20.36 5.61 -6.94
N LEU A 19 -19.86 4.85 -5.96
CA LEU A 19 -19.83 5.20 -4.56
C LEU A 19 -18.41 4.94 -4.03
N CYS A 20 -17.88 5.85 -3.22
CA CYS A 20 -16.62 5.66 -2.52
C CYS A 20 -16.82 5.90 -1.02
N TYR A 21 -16.44 4.92 -0.22
CA TYR A 21 -16.50 4.95 1.23
C TYR A 21 -15.10 4.95 1.82
N GLN A 22 -14.93 5.60 2.97
CA GLN A 22 -13.70 5.58 3.75
C GLN A 22 -13.98 5.03 5.14
N ARG A 23 -13.13 4.14 5.66
CA ARG A 23 -13.21 3.71 7.06
C ARG A 23 -12.69 4.80 7.99
N ILE A 24 -13.56 5.35 8.84
CA ILE A 24 -13.21 6.41 9.81
C ILE A 24 -13.23 5.92 11.27
N GLY A 25 -13.76 4.71 11.52
CA GLY A 25 -13.79 4.09 12.84
C GLY A 25 -13.86 2.57 12.73
N ASP A 26 -14.11 1.89 13.85
CA ASP A 26 -14.15 0.42 13.88
C ASP A 26 -15.33 -0.17 13.13
N TYR A 27 -16.49 0.47 13.27
CA TYR A 27 -17.74 0.09 12.61
C TYR A 27 -18.37 1.30 11.92
N GLU A 28 -17.55 2.27 11.52
CA GLU A 28 -18.00 3.54 10.95
C GLU A 28 -17.33 3.79 9.60
N LEU A 29 -18.18 4.02 8.59
CA LEU A 29 -17.78 4.47 7.26
C LEU A 29 -18.20 5.92 7.05
N LYS A 30 -17.45 6.63 6.22
CA LYS A 30 -17.85 7.92 5.67
C LYS A 30 -18.07 7.75 4.17
N LEU A 31 -19.24 8.15 3.67
CA LEU A 31 -19.46 8.26 2.23
C LEU A 31 -18.76 9.54 1.76
N ILE A 32 -17.65 9.39 1.04
CA ILE A 32 -16.86 10.55 0.57
C ILE A 32 -17.29 11.00 -0.82
N GLN A 33 -17.76 10.07 -1.67
CA GLN A 33 -18.13 10.38 -3.04
C GLN A 33 -19.37 9.61 -3.51
N GLN A 34 -20.25 10.29 -4.26
CA GLN A 34 -21.39 9.69 -4.95
C GLN A 34 -21.55 10.26 -6.36
N ASN A 35 -21.73 9.40 -7.35
CA ASN A 35 -22.11 9.83 -8.70
C ASN A 35 -23.56 10.37 -8.73
N THR A 36 -23.83 11.40 -9.54
CA THR A 36 -25.17 12.00 -9.69
C THR A 36 -26.18 11.11 -10.42
N SER A 37 -25.80 9.91 -10.85
CA SER A 37 -26.69 8.99 -11.56
C SER A 37 -27.81 8.45 -10.65
N PRO A 38 -29.03 8.23 -11.17
CA PRO A 38 -30.11 7.59 -10.41
C PRO A 38 -29.73 6.19 -9.89
N GLN A 39 -28.88 5.48 -10.63
CA GLN A 39 -28.38 4.16 -10.24
C GLN A 39 -27.52 4.23 -8.97
N ALA A 40 -26.62 5.22 -8.87
CA ALA A 40 -25.79 5.42 -7.69
C ALA A 40 -26.64 5.78 -6.46
N ALA A 41 -27.69 6.61 -6.62
CA ALA A 41 -28.60 6.94 -5.53
C ALA A 41 -29.36 5.71 -4.99
N VAL A 42 -29.87 4.85 -5.87
CA VAL A 42 -30.53 3.60 -5.48
C VAL A 42 -29.53 2.62 -4.86
N ALA A 43 -28.32 2.52 -5.42
CA ALA A 43 -27.27 1.69 -4.87
C ALA A 43 -26.87 2.12 -3.46
N LYS A 44 -26.75 3.44 -3.22
CA LYS A 44 -26.46 3.99 -1.89
C LYS A 44 -27.50 3.54 -0.86
N LEU A 45 -28.78 3.67 -1.18
CA LEU A 45 -29.86 3.26 -0.27
C LEU A 45 -29.77 1.76 0.07
N ARG A 46 -29.56 0.92 -0.95
CA ARG A 46 -29.45 -0.53 -0.75
C ARG A 46 -28.24 -0.90 0.09
N LEU A 47 -27.07 -0.33 -0.21
CA LEU A 47 -25.87 -0.57 0.56
C LEU A 47 -25.99 -0.06 1.98
N SER A 48 -26.57 1.12 2.20
CA SER A 48 -26.81 1.67 3.53
C SER A 48 -27.64 0.71 4.39
N ILE A 49 -28.70 0.11 3.83
CA ILE A 49 -29.49 -0.91 4.53
C ILE A 49 -28.64 -2.15 4.89
N LEU A 50 -27.82 -2.63 3.95
CA LEU A 50 -26.97 -3.81 4.17
C LEU A 50 -25.89 -3.54 5.23
N ILE A 51 -25.25 -2.37 5.17
CA ILE A 51 -24.18 -1.93 6.08
C ILE A 51 -24.75 -1.74 7.49
N HIS A 52 -25.90 -1.08 7.64
CA HIS A 52 -26.58 -1.00 8.94
C HIS A 52 -27.03 -2.38 9.44
N GLY A 53 -27.47 -3.26 8.54
CA GLY A 53 -27.89 -4.62 8.89
C GLY A 53 -26.79 -5.50 9.49
N ILE A 54 -25.52 -5.19 9.21
CA ILE A 54 -24.33 -5.85 9.79
C ILE A 54 -23.71 -5.05 10.96
N GLY A 55 -24.40 -4.02 11.45
CA GLY A 55 -24.00 -3.25 12.64
C GLY A 55 -23.02 -2.11 12.38
N TRP A 56 -22.82 -1.70 11.12
CA TRP A 56 -21.97 -0.57 10.76
C TRP A 56 -22.81 0.71 10.57
N THR A 57 -22.21 1.88 10.81
CA THR A 57 -22.82 3.19 10.56
C THR A 57 -22.17 3.90 9.38
N ILE A 58 -22.90 4.84 8.76
CA ILE A 58 -22.42 5.63 7.63
C ILE A 58 -22.62 7.12 7.93
N ASP A 59 -21.53 7.89 7.93
CA ASP A 59 -21.55 9.35 7.87
C ASP A 59 -21.74 9.83 6.42
N GLU A 60 -22.83 10.56 6.16
CA GLU A 60 -23.17 11.15 4.86
C GLU A 60 -23.13 12.70 4.89
N THR A 61 -22.49 13.32 5.89
CA THR A 61 -22.60 14.77 6.14
C THR A 61 -21.90 15.63 5.08
N ASN A 62 -20.89 15.10 4.36
CA ASN A 62 -20.07 15.86 3.41
C ASN A 62 -19.75 15.04 2.14
N VAL A 63 -20.77 14.47 1.49
CA VAL A 63 -20.61 13.68 0.27
C VAL A 63 -20.28 14.58 -0.91
N GLN A 64 -19.18 14.30 -1.61
CA GLN A 64 -18.87 14.94 -2.88
C GLN A 64 -19.73 14.33 -4.00
N MET A 65 -20.58 15.14 -4.62
CA MET A 65 -21.37 14.73 -5.77
C MET A 65 -20.53 14.89 -7.03
N ILE A 66 -20.38 13.81 -7.80
CA ILE A 66 -19.62 13.84 -9.06
C ILE A 66 -20.56 13.58 -10.23
N ASP A 67 -20.48 14.41 -11.25
CA ASP A 67 -21.28 14.22 -12.45
C ASP A 67 -20.87 12.95 -13.19
N ALA A 68 -21.88 12.22 -13.66
CA ALA A 68 -21.67 11.04 -14.48
C ALA A 68 -21.15 11.45 -15.86
N GLU A 69 -19.85 11.72 -15.95
CA GLU A 69 -19.19 12.06 -17.21
C GLU A 69 -19.01 10.82 -18.10
N HIS A 70 -19.16 11.00 -19.41
CA HIS A 70 -18.84 9.99 -20.41
C HIS A 70 -17.33 9.94 -20.67
N LEU A 71 -16.58 9.57 -19.65
CA LEU A 71 -15.15 9.37 -19.74
C LEU A 71 -14.85 7.97 -20.33
N THR A 72 -13.76 7.89 -21.09
CA THR A 72 -13.18 6.60 -21.49
C THR A 72 -12.78 5.80 -20.25
N MET A 73 -12.55 4.49 -20.40
CA MET A 73 -12.11 3.67 -19.26
C MET A 73 -10.77 4.15 -18.69
N GLN A 74 -9.86 4.60 -19.55
CA GLN A 74 -8.56 5.11 -19.14
C GLN A 74 -8.69 6.44 -18.37
N GLU A 75 -9.49 7.39 -18.87
CA GLU A 75 -9.71 8.67 -18.16
C GLU A 75 -10.41 8.48 -16.83
N ARG A 76 -11.36 7.54 -16.73
CA ARG A 76 -11.99 7.20 -15.44
C ARG A 76 -10.98 6.68 -14.46
N HIS A 77 -10.14 5.74 -14.89
CA HIS A 77 -9.09 5.20 -14.04
C HIS A 77 -8.12 6.29 -13.57
N MET A 78 -7.70 7.19 -14.47
CA MET A 78 -6.82 8.30 -14.12
C MET A 78 -7.46 9.25 -13.09
N LYS A 79 -8.71 9.67 -13.30
CA LYS A 79 -9.43 10.51 -12.32
C LYS A 79 -9.65 9.81 -10.98
N GLU A 80 -9.90 8.50 -10.99
CA GLU A 80 -10.03 7.70 -9.77
C GLU A 80 -8.70 7.67 -9.01
N MET A 81 -7.58 7.45 -9.71
CA MET A 81 -6.24 7.48 -9.10
C MET A 81 -5.90 8.85 -8.53
N GLU A 82 -6.15 9.93 -9.28
CA GLU A 82 -5.95 11.32 -8.83
C GLU A 82 -6.76 11.61 -7.57
N PHE A 83 -8.06 11.28 -7.57
CA PHE A 83 -8.94 11.47 -6.42
C PHE A 83 -8.46 10.70 -5.19
N ARG A 84 -8.09 9.42 -5.36
CA ARG A 84 -7.58 8.59 -4.27
C ARG A 84 -6.31 9.19 -3.67
N GLN A 85 -5.42 9.69 -4.52
CA GLN A 85 -4.23 10.38 -4.06
C GLN A 85 -4.59 11.66 -3.28
N GLU A 86 -5.48 12.50 -3.79
CA GLU A 86 -5.96 13.70 -3.08
C GLU A 86 -6.54 13.38 -1.70
N VAL A 87 -7.35 12.32 -1.60
CA VAL A 87 -7.91 11.86 -0.32
C VAL A 87 -6.81 11.34 0.60
N ALA A 88 -5.88 10.53 0.07
CA ALA A 88 -4.76 9.99 0.84
C ALA A 88 -3.89 11.09 1.45
N LEU A 89 -3.63 12.17 0.71
CA LEU A 89 -2.85 13.32 1.20
C LEU A 89 -3.45 13.99 2.45
N THR A 90 -4.75 13.79 2.70
CA THR A 90 -5.45 14.35 3.87
C THR A 90 -5.52 13.40 5.07
N TRP A 91 -5.04 12.16 4.94
CA TRP A 91 -5.16 11.18 6.01
C TRP A 91 -4.35 11.58 7.24
N PRO A 92 -4.97 11.63 8.43
CA PRO A 92 -4.26 11.87 9.67
C PRO A 92 -3.68 10.57 10.25
N CYS A 93 -2.77 10.73 11.22
CA CYS A 93 -2.38 9.65 12.12
C CYS A 93 -3.60 8.96 12.74
N THR A 94 -3.51 7.65 12.95
CA THR A 94 -4.60 6.86 13.56
C THR A 94 -4.77 7.11 15.05
N ASN A 95 -3.80 7.76 15.71
CA ASN A 95 -3.93 8.18 17.09
C ASN A 95 -4.88 9.40 17.17
N PRO A 96 -6.02 9.33 17.87
CA PRO A 96 -6.98 10.44 17.96
C PRO A 96 -6.41 11.73 18.56
N GLU A 97 -5.34 11.63 19.35
CA GLU A 97 -4.65 12.78 19.96
C GLU A 97 -3.59 13.40 19.01
N CYS A 98 -3.33 12.78 17.86
CA CYS A 98 -2.34 13.20 16.89
C CYS A 98 -2.99 13.54 15.54
N ALA A 99 -2.95 14.82 15.16
CA ALA A 99 -3.46 15.28 13.86
C ALA A 99 -2.39 15.33 12.76
N THR A 100 -1.21 14.73 12.99
CA THR A 100 -0.11 14.76 12.01
C THR A 100 -0.53 14.02 10.73
N PRO A 101 -0.43 14.66 9.55
CA PRO A 101 -0.80 14.01 8.29
C PRO A 101 0.17 12.88 7.96
N LEU A 102 -0.32 11.78 7.37
CA LEU A 102 0.49 10.61 6.99
C LEU A 102 1.55 10.93 5.93
N THR A 103 1.36 12.02 5.18
CA THR A 103 2.34 12.54 4.21
C THR A 103 3.59 13.13 4.86
N ALA A 104 3.53 13.49 6.15
CA ALA A 104 4.66 14.01 6.90
C ALA A 104 5.51 12.90 7.58
N PHE A 105 5.17 11.63 7.36
CA PHE A 105 5.88 10.50 7.94
C PHE A 105 7.13 10.20 7.12
N ASP A 106 8.10 9.54 7.75
CA ASP A 106 9.31 9.07 7.08
C ASP A 106 9.00 7.74 6.36
N HIS A 107 8.58 7.82 5.09
CA HIS A 107 8.18 6.65 4.32
C HIS A 107 9.34 5.73 3.97
N GLU A 108 10.59 6.20 4.00
CA GLU A 108 11.78 5.36 3.75
C GLU A 108 12.02 4.35 4.87
N LYS A 109 11.45 4.60 6.06
CA LYS A 109 11.49 3.70 7.23
C LYS A 109 10.28 2.77 7.30
N ALA A 110 9.50 2.67 6.22
CA ALA A 110 8.37 1.77 6.16
C ALA A 110 8.79 0.30 6.30
N VAL A 111 8.06 -0.45 7.11
CA VAL A 111 8.31 -1.88 7.35
C VAL A 111 7.21 -2.70 6.68
N TRP A 112 7.59 -3.60 5.80
CA TRP A 112 6.66 -4.50 5.11
C TRP A 112 6.45 -5.79 5.91
N ILE A 113 5.18 -6.13 6.16
CA ILE A 113 4.78 -7.27 6.96
C ILE A 113 3.90 -8.20 6.14
N PHE A 114 4.28 -9.47 6.11
CA PHE A 114 3.46 -10.54 5.56
C PHE A 114 2.44 -11.00 6.61
N GLU A 115 1.16 -10.74 6.40
CA GLU A 115 0.08 -11.12 7.31
C GLU A 115 -0.43 -12.55 7.08
N GLY A 116 -0.03 -13.18 5.96
CA GLY A 116 -0.37 -14.56 5.64
C GLY A 116 -1.06 -14.71 4.28
N LYS A 117 -1.74 -15.84 4.09
CA LYS A 117 -2.50 -16.14 2.86
C LYS A 117 -3.93 -16.53 3.21
N ASN A 118 -4.88 -16.05 2.43
CA ASN A 118 -6.29 -16.42 2.57
C ASN A 118 -6.82 -16.98 1.25
N GLU A 119 -7.72 -17.95 1.39
CA GLU A 119 -8.52 -18.44 0.27
C GLU A 119 -9.55 -17.39 -0.13
N GLN A 120 -9.49 -16.93 -1.38
CA GLN A 120 -10.48 -16.05 -1.97
C GLN A 120 -11.13 -16.74 -3.16
N ARG A 121 -12.47 -16.84 -3.10
CA ARG A 121 -13.24 -17.36 -4.22
C ARG A 121 -13.29 -16.31 -5.33
N LEU A 122 -12.98 -16.73 -6.55
CA LEU A 122 -13.02 -15.85 -7.72
C LEU A 122 -14.47 -15.41 -8.00
N PRO A 123 -14.70 -14.14 -8.38
CA PRO A 123 -16.02 -13.68 -8.77
C PRO A 123 -16.54 -14.53 -9.93
N ASN A 124 -17.73 -15.11 -9.76
CA ASN A 124 -18.41 -15.95 -10.77
C ASN A 124 -17.70 -17.28 -11.11
N SER A 125 -16.84 -17.79 -10.22
CA SER A 125 -16.21 -19.11 -10.37
C SER A 125 -16.25 -19.86 -9.04
N ASP A 126 -16.36 -21.19 -9.11
CA ASP A 126 -16.18 -22.04 -7.92
C ASP A 126 -14.70 -22.22 -7.55
N GLN A 127 -13.79 -21.69 -8.36
CA GLN A 127 -12.36 -21.72 -8.10
C GLN A 127 -11.98 -20.80 -6.94
N VAL A 128 -11.03 -21.28 -6.15
CA VAL A 128 -10.46 -20.58 -5.00
C VAL A 128 -9.00 -20.28 -5.33
N GLU A 129 -8.59 -19.04 -5.11
CA GLU A 129 -7.22 -18.59 -5.25
C GLU A 129 -6.65 -18.24 -3.87
N MET A 130 -5.35 -18.50 -3.66
CA MET A 130 -4.65 -18.07 -2.47
C MET A 130 -4.15 -16.64 -2.66
N VAL A 131 -4.75 -15.70 -1.93
CA VAL A 131 -4.35 -14.30 -1.95
C VAL A 131 -3.43 -14.02 -0.78
N GLU A 132 -2.26 -13.46 -1.07
CA GLU A 132 -1.30 -13.03 -0.07
C GLU A 132 -1.71 -11.69 0.50
N HIS A 133 -1.63 -11.56 1.82
CA HIS A 133 -1.91 -10.32 2.52
C HIS A 133 -0.60 -9.71 3.02
N TRP A 134 -0.37 -8.47 2.59
CA TRP A 134 0.78 -7.67 2.96
C TRP A 134 0.28 -6.38 3.58
N THR A 135 1.03 -5.86 4.54
CA THR A 135 0.74 -4.58 5.19
C THR A 135 2.03 -3.81 5.29
N VAL A 136 1.94 -2.50 5.08
CA VAL A 136 3.04 -1.57 5.28
C VAL A 136 2.81 -0.85 6.59
N GLN A 137 3.81 -0.86 7.46
CA GLN A 137 3.81 -0.16 8.73
C GLN A 137 4.73 1.05 8.66
N ILE A 138 4.18 2.22 9.00
CA ILE A 138 4.94 3.47 9.15
C ILE A 138 4.76 4.01 10.56
N THR A 139 5.81 4.60 11.12
CA THR A 139 5.79 5.13 12.50
C THR A 139 5.58 6.64 12.47
N CYS A 140 4.62 7.14 13.25
CA CYS A 140 4.37 8.57 13.37
C CYS A 140 5.56 9.25 14.07
N PRO A 141 6.17 10.29 13.48
CA PRO A 141 7.34 10.95 14.06
C PRO A 141 7.03 11.81 15.30
N VAL A 142 5.75 12.01 15.64
CA VAL A 142 5.30 12.87 16.74
C VAL A 142 4.83 12.08 17.95
N CYS A 143 4.07 11.00 17.73
CA CYS A 143 3.45 10.22 18.82
C CYS A 143 3.85 8.74 18.82
N ASP A 144 4.83 8.35 18.00
CA ASP A 144 5.36 6.98 17.87
C ASP A 144 4.32 5.90 17.55
N THR A 145 3.10 6.30 17.17
CA THR A 145 2.04 5.37 16.79
C THR A 145 2.39 4.71 15.47
N VAL A 146 2.36 3.38 15.44
CA VAL A 146 2.55 2.59 14.23
C VAL A 146 1.23 2.52 13.47
N VAL A 147 1.25 3.08 12.26
CA VAL A 147 0.10 3.06 11.33
C VAL A 147 0.32 1.94 10.33
N ALA A 148 -0.61 0.98 10.34
CA ALA A 148 -0.66 -0.11 9.38
C ALA A 148 -1.60 0.24 8.22
N MET A 149 -1.14 0.07 6.99
CA MET A 149 -1.91 0.35 5.77
C MET A 149 -1.67 -0.70 4.68
N GLU A 150 -2.56 -0.73 3.69
CA GLU A 150 -2.39 -1.60 2.53
C GLU A 150 -1.25 -1.09 1.62
N PRO A 151 -0.51 -1.97 0.93
CA PRO A 151 0.56 -1.59 0.01
C PRO A 151 0.17 -0.55 -1.03
N TYR A 152 -1.04 -0.67 -1.56
CA TYR A 152 -1.55 0.26 -2.56
C TYR A 152 -1.78 1.66 -1.97
N ASP A 153 -2.36 1.73 -0.77
CA ASP A 153 -2.58 2.97 -0.03
C ASP A 153 -1.25 3.66 0.33
N PHE A 154 -0.24 2.87 0.71
CA PHE A 154 1.12 3.38 0.91
C PHE A 154 1.71 3.98 -0.37
N GLY A 155 1.49 3.35 -1.52
CA GLY A 155 1.91 3.88 -2.82
C GLY A 155 1.34 5.25 -3.15
N LEU A 156 0.08 5.49 -2.80
CA LEU A 156 -0.57 6.80 -3.00
C LEU A 156 0.11 7.91 -2.17
N LEU A 157 0.61 7.57 -0.98
CA LEU A 157 1.23 8.52 -0.05
C LEU A 157 2.72 8.75 -0.34
N ALA A 158 3.47 7.66 -0.49
CA ALA A 158 4.93 7.66 -0.51
C ALA A 158 5.52 7.79 -1.92
N GLY A 159 4.67 7.64 -2.95
CA GLY A 159 5.08 7.60 -4.35
C GLY A 159 5.79 6.30 -4.73
N ASP A 160 6.09 6.17 -6.02
CA ASP A 160 6.68 4.96 -6.59
C ASP A 160 8.09 4.70 -6.05
N ASP A 161 8.90 5.74 -5.81
CA ASP A 161 10.29 5.58 -5.35
C ASP A 161 10.37 4.85 -4.01
N SER A 162 9.50 5.21 -3.06
CA SER A 162 9.45 4.56 -1.74
C SER A 162 8.95 3.11 -1.84
N LEU A 163 8.05 2.81 -2.79
CA LEU A 163 7.57 1.46 -3.05
C LEU A 163 8.65 0.54 -3.63
N LEU A 164 9.68 1.09 -4.29
CA LEU A 164 10.76 0.28 -4.85
C LEU A 164 11.77 -0.21 -3.81
N HIS A 165 11.67 0.28 -2.57
CA HIS A 165 12.56 -0.09 -1.48
C HIS A 165 11.93 -1.12 -0.54
N TYR A 166 12.70 -2.13 -0.17
CA TYR A 166 12.30 -3.12 0.82
C TYR A 166 13.48 -3.48 1.72
N GLN A 167 13.28 -3.43 3.03
CA GLN A 167 14.24 -3.91 4.02
C GLN A 167 13.70 -5.18 4.67
N VAL A 168 14.54 -6.21 4.73
CA VAL A 168 14.23 -7.48 5.40
C VAL A 168 13.99 -7.23 6.90
N GLN A 169 13.11 -8.00 7.54
CA GLN A 169 12.64 -7.68 8.91
C GLN A 169 13.76 -7.70 9.96
N ASN A 170 14.74 -8.59 9.79
CA ASN A 170 15.94 -8.63 10.63
C ASN A 170 16.91 -7.46 10.40
N GLY A 171 16.64 -6.61 9.40
CA GLY A 171 17.39 -5.41 9.08
C GLY A 171 18.71 -5.65 8.35
N GLU A 172 19.10 -6.90 8.08
CA GLU A 172 20.41 -7.28 7.54
C GLU A 172 20.57 -6.97 6.06
N VAL A 173 19.47 -6.88 5.31
CA VAL A 173 19.49 -6.66 3.86
C VAL A 173 18.47 -5.62 3.46
N LYS A 174 18.91 -4.64 2.67
CA LYS A 174 18.05 -3.68 1.99
C LYS A 174 18.09 -3.93 0.49
N TYR A 175 16.92 -4.01 -0.13
CA TYR A 175 16.70 -4.15 -1.56
C TYR A 175 16.13 -2.85 -2.14
N MET A 176 16.56 -2.52 -3.35
CA MET A 176 16.00 -1.46 -4.18
C MET A 176 15.73 -2.02 -5.58
N ALA A 177 14.46 -2.10 -5.96
CA ALA A 177 14.05 -2.52 -7.29
C ALA A 177 14.43 -1.47 -8.33
N LEU A 178 15.07 -1.93 -9.41
CA LEU A 178 15.63 -1.06 -10.43
C LEU A 178 14.74 -0.96 -11.65
N ASN A 179 14.66 0.23 -12.22
CA ASN A 179 14.07 0.45 -13.52
C ASN A 179 15.04 0.07 -14.65
N ARG A 180 14.53 0.00 -15.88
CA ARG A 180 15.30 -0.41 -17.05
C ARG A 180 16.55 0.45 -17.30
N TYR A 181 16.46 1.76 -17.07
CA TYR A 181 17.56 2.68 -17.35
C TYR A 181 18.68 2.51 -16.33
N GLU A 182 18.34 2.34 -15.05
CA GLU A 182 19.30 2.06 -13.98
C GLU A 182 20.04 0.74 -14.19
N ILE A 183 19.33 -0.31 -14.65
CA ILE A 183 19.94 -1.59 -14.98
C ILE A 183 20.97 -1.43 -16.10
N ILE A 184 20.62 -0.72 -17.18
CA ILE A 184 21.53 -0.48 -18.30
C ILE A 184 22.77 0.28 -17.81
N ASP A 185 22.57 1.37 -17.07
CA ASP A 185 23.66 2.21 -16.59
C ASP A 185 24.63 1.44 -15.67
N LEU A 186 24.11 0.66 -14.72
CA LEU A 186 24.94 -0.13 -13.81
C LEU A 186 25.74 -1.24 -14.53
N ILE A 187 25.13 -1.88 -15.54
CA ILE A 187 25.79 -2.91 -16.34
C ILE A 187 26.88 -2.29 -17.22
N ASP A 188 26.57 -1.21 -17.93
CA ASP A 188 27.49 -0.55 -18.85
C ASP A 188 28.69 0.06 -18.09
N ASN A 189 28.45 0.59 -16.88
CA ASN A 189 29.48 1.13 -15.99
C ASN A 189 30.21 0.06 -15.16
N ARG A 190 29.86 -1.23 -15.30
CA ARG A 190 30.43 -2.37 -14.54
C ARG A 190 30.33 -2.21 -13.02
N ALA A 191 29.29 -1.53 -12.54
CA ALA A 191 28.99 -1.36 -11.11
C ALA A 191 27.94 -2.40 -10.65
N SER A 192 28.09 -3.65 -11.11
CA SER A 192 27.06 -4.70 -11.00
C SER A 192 27.24 -5.67 -9.84
N ASP A 193 28.22 -5.45 -8.95
CA ASP A 193 28.63 -6.43 -7.94
C ASP A 193 27.51 -6.76 -6.94
N ASN A 194 26.55 -5.84 -6.76
CA ASN A 194 25.42 -5.97 -5.85
C ASN A 194 24.07 -6.12 -6.57
N LEU A 195 24.08 -6.58 -7.83
CA LEU A 195 22.84 -6.82 -8.60
C LEU A 195 22.41 -8.29 -8.51
N ILE A 196 21.14 -8.51 -8.18
CA ILE A 196 20.53 -9.85 -8.20
C ILE A 196 19.13 -9.80 -8.79
N ILE A 197 18.66 -10.95 -9.28
CA ILE A 197 17.25 -11.17 -9.59
C ILE A 197 16.65 -11.92 -8.40
N VAL A 198 15.60 -11.36 -7.80
CA VAL A 198 14.98 -11.96 -6.63
C VAL A 198 13.77 -12.82 -6.99
N GLY A 199 13.65 -13.97 -6.32
CA GLY A 199 12.48 -14.84 -6.40
C GLY A 199 11.43 -14.48 -5.34
N THR A 200 10.70 -15.49 -4.85
CA THR A 200 9.71 -15.32 -3.77
C THR A 200 10.35 -15.13 -2.39
N PHE A 201 11.54 -15.68 -2.18
CA PHE A 201 12.23 -15.67 -0.88
C PHE A 201 13.56 -14.93 -0.98
N CYS A 202 13.92 -14.21 0.08
CA CYS A 202 15.21 -13.60 0.29
C CYS A 202 16.28 -14.69 0.30
N GLN A 203 17.30 -14.56 -0.55
CA GLN A 203 18.38 -15.55 -0.65
C GLN A 203 19.32 -15.56 0.57
N PHE A 204 19.34 -14.49 1.36
CA PHE A 204 20.21 -14.35 2.54
C PHE A 204 19.52 -14.83 3.81
N THR A 205 18.24 -14.50 3.99
CA THR A 205 17.50 -14.74 5.25
C THR A 205 16.41 -15.80 5.14
N GLY A 206 16.01 -16.18 3.92
CA GLY A 206 14.88 -17.08 3.67
C GLY A 206 13.50 -16.44 3.87
N GLU A 207 13.42 -15.17 4.27
CA GLU A 207 12.16 -14.45 4.44
C GLU A 207 11.41 -14.31 3.12
N MET A 208 10.08 -14.31 3.16
CA MET A 208 9.27 -14.04 1.97
C MET A 208 9.41 -12.57 1.59
N LEU A 209 9.65 -12.28 0.31
CA LEU A 209 9.76 -10.91 -0.19
C LEU A 209 8.39 -10.34 -0.54
N PRO A 210 8.13 -9.02 -0.48
CA PRO A 210 6.86 -8.45 -0.90
C PRO A 210 6.69 -8.49 -2.43
N PRO A 211 5.44 -8.48 -2.95
CA PRO A 211 5.19 -8.72 -4.38
C PRO A 211 5.89 -7.77 -5.35
N HIS A 212 6.10 -6.49 -4.96
CA HIS A 212 6.68 -5.47 -5.83
C HIS A 212 8.18 -5.66 -6.11
N VAL A 213 8.93 -6.32 -5.22
CA VAL A 213 10.33 -6.67 -5.47
C VAL A 213 10.49 -8.01 -6.19
N ARG A 214 9.53 -8.93 -6.10
CA ARG A 214 9.66 -10.28 -6.68
C ARG A 214 9.77 -10.24 -8.19
N GLY A 215 10.72 -10.99 -8.74
CA GLY A 215 10.95 -11.06 -10.19
C GLY A 215 11.63 -9.81 -10.76
N SER A 216 11.97 -8.83 -9.92
CA SER A 216 12.68 -7.63 -10.32
C SER A 216 14.20 -7.83 -10.23
N VAL A 217 14.94 -7.05 -11.04
CA VAL A 217 16.37 -6.84 -10.80
C VAL A 217 16.48 -5.82 -9.69
N VAL A 218 17.23 -6.15 -8.65
CA VAL A 218 17.39 -5.31 -7.47
C VAL A 218 18.86 -5.04 -7.19
N LEU A 219 19.14 -3.86 -6.66
CA LEU A 219 20.36 -3.60 -5.92
C LEU A 219 20.15 -4.08 -4.48
N PHE A 220 21.11 -4.80 -3.91
CA PHE A 220 21.08 -5.17 -2.49
C PHE A 220 22.24 -4.54 -1.71
N ASN A 221 21.99 -4.19 -0.45
CA ASN A 221 23.00 -3.73 0.49
C ASN A 221 22.91 -4.58 1.76
N LEU A 222 24.03 -5.20 2.15
CA LEU A 222 24.15 -5.92 3.41
C LEU A 222 24.46 -4.92 4.53
N LEU A 223 23.52 -4.74 5.45
CA LEU A 223 23.64 -3.88 6.61
C LEU A 223 24.21 -4.72 7.76
N GLY A 224 25.54 -4.87 7.79
CA GLY A 224 26.20 -5.71 8.80
C GLY A 224 27.72 -5.93 8.69
N GLU A 225 28.38 -5.51 7.61
CA GLU A 225 29.84 -5.71 7.42
C GLU A 225 30.66 -4.41 7.49
N GLU A 226 30.40 -3.55 8.48
CA GLU A 226 31.38 -2.53 8.89
C GLU A 226 31.98 -2.92 10.25
N ASN A 227 33.06 -3.73 10.23
CA ASN A 227 34.22 -3.68 11.16
C ASN A 227 35.12 -4.95 11.13
N GLU A 228 35.55 -5.42 9.95
CA GLU A 228 36.83 -6.15 9.88
C GLU A 228 37.65 -5.58 8.71
N SER A 229 38.15 -4.35 8.89
CA SER A 229 39.35 -3.95 8.19
C SER A 229 40.48 -4.85 8.66
N VAL A 230 40.82 -5.83 7.83
CA VAL A 230 42.05 -6.60 7.93
C VAL A 230 43.19 -5.58 8.01
N GLN A 231 43.71 -5.37 9.22
CA GLN A 231 45.04 -4.80 9.40
C GLN A 231 46.00 -5.79 8.76
N THR A 232 46.35 -5.55 7.51
CA THR A 232 47.53 -6.14 6.90
C THR A 232 48.72 -5.65 7.73
N GLN A 233 49.18 -6.46 8.67
CA GLN A 233 50.44 -6.24 9.35
C GLN A 233 51.56 -6.34 8.30
N GLU A 234 52.04 -5.19 7.86
CA GLU A 234 53.41 -5.05 7.38
C GLU A 234 54.37 -5.10 8.58
N GLY A 235 55.36 -6.01 8.52
CA GLY A 235 56.50 -6.11 9.44
C GLY A 235 56.55 -7.47 10.14
N GLN A 236 57.60 -8.29 10.02
CA GLN A 236 59.00 -8.09 9.63
C GLN A 236 59.55 -9.36 8.96
#